data_AF-A0AAD7KUH1-F1
#
_entry.id   AF-A0AAD7KUH1-F1
#
_cell.length_a   1.000
_cell.length_b   1.000
_cell.length_c   1.000
_cell.angle_alpha   90.00
_cell.angle_beta   90.00
_cell.angle_gamma   90.00
#
_symmetry.space_group_name_H-M   'P 1'
#
loop_
_entity.id
_entity.type
_entity.pdbx_description
1 polymer ?
#
loop_
_entity_poly.entity_id
_entity_poly.type
_entity_poly.pdbx_seq_one_letter_code
_entity_poly.pdbx_strand_id
1 'polypeptide(L)'
;MNRKLFSYFTISLCLIASFSPIVHMLPLGYNHLDYNFYYKSCPHLPMMVRFGVWSALRDDSRMAASLLRLHFHDCIVSACSMSVNTRYGYMCKTQLPPQS
;
A
#
# COMPACT_ATOMS: atom_id res chain seq x y z
N MET A 1 -49.84 -18.54 -19.84
CA MET A 1 -48.50 -19.05 -19.45
C MET A 1 -47.47 -17.94 -19.15
N ASN A 2 -47.87 -16.65 -19.09
CA ASN A 2 -46.92 -15.51 -19.07
C ASN A 2 -46.74 -14.87 -17.68
N ARG A 3 -47.59 -15.20 -16.71
CA ARG A 3 -47.51 -14.68 -15.32
C ARG A 3 -46.41 -15.36 -14.50
N LYS A 4 -46.15 -16.64 -14.77
CA LYS A 4 -45.04 -17.40 -14.14
C LYS A 4 -43.69 -16.89 -14.66
N LEU A 5 -43.58 -16.62 -15.95
CA LEU A 5 -42.37 -16.07 -16.59
C LEU A 5 -42.02 -14.69 -16.03
N PHE A 6 -43.01 -13.81 -15.88
CA PHE A 6 -42.83 -12.50 -15.25
C PHE A 6 -42.42 -12.64 -13.77
N SER A 7 -43.02 -13.58 -13.05
CA SER A 7 -42.65 -13.88 -11.66
C SER A 7 -41.23 -14.42 -11.53
N TYR A 8 -40.76 -15.27 -12.45
CA TYR A 8 -39.37 -15.74 -12.44
C TYR A 8 -38.40 -14.60 -12.72
N PHE A 9 -38.74 -13.72 -13.66
CA PHE A 9 -37.95 -12.55 -13.99
C PHE A 9 -37.81 -11.59 -12.79
N THR A 10 -38.90 -11.30 -12.09
CA THR A 10 -38.87 -10.43 -10.91
C THR A 10 -38.14 -11.07 -9.73
N ILE A 11 -38.27 -12.38 -9.51
CA ILE A 11 -37.53 -13.09 -8.46
C ILE A 11 -36.03 -13.05 -8.76
N SER A 12 -35.63 -13.33 -10.00
CA SER A 12 -34.22 -13.28 -10.41
C SER A 12 -33.62 -11.88 -10.25
N LEU A 13 -34.35 -10.84 -10.64
CA LEU A 13 -33.92 -9.45 -10.48
C LEU A 13 -33.72 -9.07 -8.99
N CYS A 14 -34.63 -9.54 -8.12
CA CYS A 14 -34.58 -9.29 -6.69
C CYS A 14 -33.40 -10.01 -6.00
N LEU A 15 -33.08 -11.23 -6.43
CA LEU A 15 -31.92 -11.98 -5.96
C LEU A 15 -30.60 -11.31 -6.37
N ILE A 16 -30.50 -10.71 -7.55
CA ILE A 16 -29.27 -10.01 -7.96
C ILE A 16 -29.09 -8.71 -7.15
N ALA A 17 -30.17 -7.98 -6.91
CA ALA A 17 -30.15 -6.71 -6.16
C ALA A 17 -29.77 -6.90 -4.67
N SER A 18 -30.15 -8.02 -4.06
CA SER A 18 -29.82 -8.32 -2.65
C SER A 18 -28.37 -8.79 -2.43
N PHE A 19 -27.73 -9.38 -3.45
CA PHE A 19 -26.31 -9.78 -3.39
C PHE A 19 -25.34 -8.66 -3.80
N SER A 20 -25.81 -7.62 -4.51
CA SER A 20 -25.02 -6.44 -4.91
C SER A 20 -24.28 -5.71 -3.75
N PRO A 21 -24.85 -5.51 -2.54
CA PRO A 21 -24.12 -4.85 -1.45
C PRO A 21 -22.98 -5.71 -0.86
N ILE A 22 -23.00 -7.04 -1.08
CA ILE A 22 -21.99 -7.97 -0.55
C ILE A 22 -20.69 -7.88 -1.39
N VAL A 23 -20.81 -7.64 -2.69
CA VAL A 23 -19.67 -7.56 -3.62
C VAL A 23 -18.80 -6.32 -3.37
N HIS A 24 -19.39 -5.22 -2.87
CA HIS A 24 -18.67 -3.97 -2.59
C HIS A 24 -17.77 -4.03 -1.34
N MET A 25 -17.94 -5.05 -0.50
CA MET A 25 -17.12 -5.26 0.70
C MET A 25 -15.84 -6.04 0.43
N LEU A 26 -15.60 -6.48 -0.81
CA LEU A 26 -14.37 -7.17 -1.17
C LEU A 26 -13.25 -6.13 -1.34
N PRO A 27 -12.21 -6.12 -0.49
CA PRO A 27 -11.07 -5.25 -0.70
C PRO A 27 -10.31 -5.80 -1.91
N LEU A 28 -10.50 -5.17 -3.06
CA LEU A 28 -9.54 -5.29 -4.15
C LEU A 28 -8.27 -4.59 -3.65
N GLY A 29 -7.29 -5.38 -3.22
CA GLY A 29 -5.98 -4.87 -2.85
C GLY A 29 -5.33 -4.24 -4.08
N TYR A 30 -5.45 -2.93 -4.24
CA TYR A 30 -4.74 -2.19 -5.28
C TYR A 30 -3.31 -1.93 -4.82
N ASN A 31 -2.39 -2.78 -5.26
CA ASN A 31 -0.96 -2.52 -5.12
C ASN A 31 -0.56 -1.46 -6.15
N HIS A 32 -0.68 -0.18 -5.80
CA HIS A 32 -0.26 0.93 -6.66
C HIS A 32 1.25 1.19 -6.53
N LEU A 33 2.03 0.21 -6.96
CA LEU A 33 3.48 0.32 -7.10
C LEU A 33 3.79 0.39 -8.58
N ASP A 34 4.35 1.53 -9.01
CA ASP A 34 4.83 1.71 -10.37
C ASP A 34 6.31 2.06 -10.37
N TYR A 35 7.07 1.44 -11.27
CA TYR A 35 8.50 1.69 -11.41
C TYR A 35 8.78 3.14 -11.82
N ASN A 36 7.85 3.77 -12.54
CA ASN A 36 8.00 5.10 -13.09
C ASN A 36 7.27 6.17 -12.27
N PHE A 37 6.91 5.87 -11.01
CA PHE A 37 6.16 6.79 -10.15
C PHE A 37 6.78 8.20 -10.08
N TYR A 38 8.12 8.29 -10.00
CA TYR A 38 8.84 9.56 -9.94
C TYR A 38 9.28 10.12 -11.30
N TYR A 39 9.01 9.43 -12.41
CA TYR A 39 9.52 9.81 -13.73
C TYR A 39 9.11 11.23 -14.15
N LYS A 40 7.87 11.63 -13.85
CA LYS A 40 7.35 12.97 -14.20
C LYS A 40 7.71 14.04 -13.17
N SER A 41 7.67 13.71 -11.88
CA SER A 41 7.85 14.70 -10.81
C SER A 41 9.32 14.94 -10.46
N CYS A 42 10.15 13.88 -10.49
CA CYS A 42 11.58 13.96 -10.17
C CYS A 42 12.36 12.83 -10.89
N PRO A 43 12.69 13.01 -12.19
CA PRO A 43 13.31 11.95 -13.00
C PRO A 43 14.71 11.54 -12.52
N HIS A 44 15.43 12.44 -11.84
CA HIS A 44 16.78 12.19 -11.34
C HIS A 44 16.83 11.53 -9.96
N LEU A 45 15.68 11.37 -9.28
CA LEU A 45 15.63 10.81 -7.93
C LEU A 45 16.34 9.44 -7.82
N PRO A 46 16.09 8.45 -8.72
CA PRO A 46 16.75 7.15 -8.60
C PRO A 46 18.28 7.25 -8.71
N MET A 47 18.77 8.19 -9.53
CA MET A 47 20.19 8.43 -9.71
C MET A 47 20.81 9.06 -8.46
N MET A 48 20.18 10.11 -7.91
CA MET A 48 20.64 10.78 -6.69
C MET A 48 20.72 9.82 -5.50
N VAL A 49 19.68 9.00 -5.31
CA VAL A 49 19.66 7.99 -4.24
C VAL A 49 20.78 6.98 -4.43
N ARG A 50 20.97 6.46 -5.66
CA ARG A 50 22.07 5.51 -5.94
C ARG A 50 23.43 6.10 -5.64
N PHE A 51 23.71 7.33 -6.07
CA PHE A 51 25.00 7.97 -5.79
C PHE A 51 25.22 8.20 -4.29
N GLY A 52 24.20 8.65 -3.56
CA GLY A 52 24.29 8.84 -2.11
C GLY A 52 24.59 7.53 -1.38
N VAL A 53 23.86 6.46 -1.72
CA VAL A 53 24.08 5.13 -1.15
C VAL A 53 25.48 4.61 -1.50
N TRP A 54 25.90 4.71 -2.76
CA TRP A 54 27.24 4.28 -3.18
C TRP A 54 28.37 5.04 -2.48
N SER A 55 28.22 6.34 -2.27
CA SER A 55 29.20 7.12 -1.52
C SER A 55 29.31 6.62 -0.08
N ALA A 56 28.16 6.43 0.60
CA ALA A 56 28.14 5.94 1.97
C ALA A 56 28.73 4.53 2.11
N LEU A 57 28.50 3.67 1.11
CA LEU A 57 29.07 2.31 1.06
C LEU A 57 30.57 2.31 0.83
N ARG A 58 31.08 3.26 0.04
CA ARG A 58 32.53 3.41 -0.20
C ARG A 58 33.25 3.88 1.06
N ASP A 59 32.59 4.73 1.85
CA ASP A 59 33.14 5.24 3.10
C ASP A 59 33.10 4.16 4.21
N ASP A 60 31.99 3.44 4.36
CA ASP A 60 31.87 2.28 5.25
C ASP A 60 30.99 1.17 4.63
N SER A 61 31.59 0.01 4.36
CA SER A 61 30.90 -1.14 3.76
C SER A 61 29.83 -1.73 4.68
N ARG A 62 29.91 -1.53 6.00
CA ARG A 62 28.89 -1.96 6.98
C ARG A 62 27.57 -1.20 6.80
N MET A 63 27.62 -0.03 6.17
CA MET A 63 26.42 0.78 5.88
C MET A 63 25.42 0.03 5.00
N ALA A 64 25.88 -0.82 4.08
CA ALA A 64 25.00 -1.65 3.26
C ALA A 64 24.11 -2.57 4.12
N ALA A 65 24.71 -3.24 5.10
CA ALA A 65 23.98 -4.13 6.01
C ALA A 65 23.02 -3.35 6.92
N SER A 66 23.43 -2.16 7.39
CA SER A 66 22.58 -1.27 8.18
C SER A 66 21.37 -0.76 7.40
N LEU A 67 21.56 -0.32 6.15
CA LEU A 67 20.48 0.12 5.26
C LEU A 67 19.51 -1.02 4.93
N LEU A 68 20.03 -2.22 4.68
CA LEU A 68 19.22 -3.40 4.42
C LEU A 68 18.39 -3.78 5.66
N ARG A 69 19.02 -3.79 6.84
CA ARG A 69 18.33 -4.03 8.12
C ARG A 69 17.26 -2.98 8.37
N LEU A 70 17.53 -1.71 8.08
CA LEU A 70 16.56 -0.62 8.22
C LEU A 70 15.35 -0.82 7.29
N HIS A 71 15.59 -1.14 6.01
CA HIS A 71 14.51 -1.43 5.05
C HIS A 71 13.60 -2.56 5.52
N PHE A 72 14.20 -3.66 5.99
CA PHE A 72 13.42 -4.77 6.54
C PHE A 72 12.77 -4.42 7.88
N HIS A 73 13.43 -3.66 8.75
CA HIS A 73 12.86 -3.26 10.04
C HIS A 73 11.63 -2.36 9.87
N ASP A 74 11.68 -1.41 8.93
CA ASP A 74 10.57 -0.49 8.65
C ASP A 74 9.41 -1.19 7.94
N CYS A 75 9.68 -2.19 7.08
CA CYS A 75 8.64 -2.97 6.43
C CYS A 75 8.07 -4.10 7.32
N ILE A 76 8.87 -4.74 8.17
CA ILE A 76 8.44 -5.85 9.02
C ILE A 76 7.63 -5.35 10.24
N VAL A 77 7.87 -4.13 10.72
CA VAL A 77 7.08 -3.52 11.81
C VAL A 77 5.76 -2.91 11.30
N SER A 78 5.59 -2.79 9.99
CA SER A 78 4.45 -2.11 9.36
C SER A 78 3.45 -3.07 8.72
N ALA A 79 2.80 -3.91 9.52
CA ALA A 79 1.38 -4.18 9.26
C ALA A 79 0.58 -2.92 9.63
N CYS A 80 0.77 -1.83 8.88
CA CYS A 80 0.04 -0.58 9.08
C CYS A 80 -1.19 -0.60 8.18
N SER A 81 -2.38 -0.78 8.76
CA SER A 81 -3.65 -0.71 8.04
C SER A 81 -3.88 0.71 7.50
N MET A 82 -4.20 0.80 6.21
CA MET A 82 -4.47 2.04 5.50
C MET A 82 -5.75 2.72 6.04
N SER A 83 -5.62 3.87 6.71
CA SER A 83 -6.74 4.75 7.03
C SER A 83 -6.75 5.94 6.06
N VAL A 84 -7.81 6.04 5.27
CA VAL A 84 -7.96 6.98 4.14
C VAL A 84 -8.18 8.45 4.55
N ASN A 85 -8.22 8.79 5.85
CA ASN A 85 -8.51 10.17 6.26
C ASN A 85 -7.69 10.68 7.44
N THR A 86 -6.38 10.88 7.24
CA THR A 86 -5.66 11.92 8.01
C THR A 86 -4.69 12.65 7.08
N ARG A 87 -4.79 13.98 7.09
CA ARG A 87 -4.09 14.91 6.18
C ARG A 87 -2.58 15.03 6.46
N TYR A 88 -2.08 14.36 7.49
CA TYR A 88 -0.68 14.06 7.77
C TYR A 88 -0.66 12.84 8.70
N GLY A 89 0.12 11.79 8.40
CA GLY A 89 0.39 10.76 9.41
C GLY A 89 0.73 9.37 8.88
N TYR A 90 1.96 9.18 8.41
CA TYR A 90 2.68 7.98 8.85
C TYR A 90 3.29 8.36 10.20
N MET A 91 2.72 7.88 11.30
CA MET A 91 3.39 7.97 12.60
C MET A 91 3.66 6.55 13.06
N CYS A 92 4.71 5.96 12.50
CA CYS A 92 5.38 4.85 13.15
C CYS A 92 6.00 5.45 14.41
N LYS A 93 5.46 5.12 15.58
CA LYS A 93 5.96 5.59 16.87
C LYS A 93 7.43 5.18 16.95
N THR A 94 8.36 6.12 16.73
CA THR A 94 9.72 5.95 17.21
C THR A 94 9.58 5.79 18.72
N GLN A 95 9.76 4.57 19.21
CA GLN A 95 10.15 4.35 20.58
C GLN A 95 11.36 5.26 20.81
N LEU A 96 11.16 6.39 21.49
CA LEU A 96 12.28 7.13 22.07
C LEU A 96 13.07 6.10 22.89
N PRO A 97 14.41 6.02 22.77
CA PRO A 97 15.17 5.22 23.70
C PRO A 97 14.91 5.70 25.14
N PRO A 98 14.88 4.82 26.15
CA PRO A 98 14.80 5.26 27.54
C PRO A 98 15.95 6.22 27.81
N GLN A 99 15.63 7.45 28.20
CA GLN A 99 16.61 8.38 28.75
C GLN A 99 17.08 7.78 30.09
N SER A 100 18.35 7.40 30.14
CA SER A 100 19.08 7.08 31.36
C SER A 100 19.37 8.35 32.15
#